data_AF-A0A350QXS1-F1
#
_entry.id   AF-A0A350QXS1-F1
#
_cell.length_a   1.000
_cell.length_b   1.000
_cell.length_c   1.000
_cell.angle_alpha   90.00
_cell.angle_beta   90.00
_cell.angle_gamma   90.00
#
_symmetry.space_group_name_H-M   'P 1'
#
loop_
_entity.id
_entity.type
_entity.pdbx_description
1 polymer ?
#
loop_
_entity_poly.entity_id
_entity_poly.type
_entity_poly.pdbx_seq_one_letter_code
_entity_poly.pdbx_strand_id
1 'polypeptide(L)'
;MTFLQPLALFGLLLALAPIIIHLLNLLRHRTQAWAATRFLLQARKSSSRVSKLKRWLTLLFRVLALGALAFMLSRPMTGGDSLFSLSKGSPEALILVLDRSASMETRTETDPRTKREIALEAFQSFAKPWPESRLVVIDSALREPFFIDDAASVKDPSLSRYFGPTDTAADLPGTLIKAIEWLNDTG
;
A
#
# COMPACT_ATOMS: atom_id res chain seq x y z
N MET A 1 8.32 -10.69 4.21
CA MET A 1 8.19 -9.73 3.10
C MET A 1 7.89 -10.54 1.86
N THR A 2 6.63 -10.54 1.43
CA THR A 2 6.21 -11.18 0.17
C THR A 2 6.31 -10.13 -0.93
N PHE A 3 6.75 -10.53 -2.13
CA PHE A 3 6.79 -9.68 -3.30
C PHE A 3 5.70 -10.13 -4.26
N LEU A 4 4.92 -9.18 -4.77
CA LEU A 4 3.84 -9.48 -5.70
C LEU A 4 4.39 -9.96 -7.05
N GLN A 5 5.59 -9.50 -7.42
CA GLN A 5 6.30 -9.92 -8.64
C GLN A 5 7.78 -10.24 -8.34
N PRO A 6 8.11 -11.47 -7.93
CA PRO A 6 9.47 -11.86 -7.57
C PRO A 6 10.46 -11.72 -8.74
N LEU A 7 10.00 -11.92 -9.98
CA LEU A 7 10.82 -11.79 -11.19
C LEU A 7 11.36 -10.37 -11.40
N ALA A 8 10.66 -9.35 -10.90
CA ALA A 8 11.13 -7.96 -11.01
C ALA A 8 12.44 -7.71 -10.23
N LEU A 9 12.78 -8.54 -9.24
CA LEU A 9 14.09 -8.46 -8.56
C LEU A 9 15.27 -8.72 -9.49
N PHE A 10 15.09 -9.47 -10.59
CA PHE A 10 16.16 -9.60 -11.59
C PHE A 10 16.51 -8.26 -12.26
N GLY A 11 15.66 -7.23 -12.14
CA GLY A 11 16.00 -5.86 -12.52
C GLY A 11 17.20 -5.27 -11.73
N LEU A 12 17.46 -5.74 -10.50
CA LEU A 12 18.64 -5.34 -9.73
C LEU A 12 19.96 -5.81 -10.39
N LEU A 13 19.93 -6.94 -11.09
CA LEU A 13 21.06 -7.41 -11.88
C LEU A 13 21.40 -6.42 -13.01
N LEU A 14 20.38 -5.79 -13.59
CA LEU A 14 20.58 -4.73 -14.59
C LEU A 14 21.10 -3.43 -13.96
N ALA A 15 20.71 -3.14 -12.72
CA ALA A 15 21.25 -1.99 -11.95
C ALA A 15 22.74 -2.11 -11.63
N LEU A 16 23.35 -3.30 -11.76
CA LEU A 16 24.80 -3.51 -11.67
C LEU A 16 25.55 -3.10 -12.96
N ALA A 17 24.88 -3.00 -14.11
CA ALA A 17 25.51 -2.67 -15.39
C ALA A 17 26.34 -1.36 -15.37
N PRO A 18 25.88 -0.24 -14.77
CA PRO A 18 26.67 0.99 -14.67
C PRO A 18 27.97 0.80 -13.88
N ILE A 19 27.94 -0.05 -12.84
CA ILE A 19 29.12 -0.36 -12.01
C ILE A 19 30.13 -1.13 -12.84
N ILE A 20 29.67 -2.15 -13.56
CA ILE A 20 30.52 -2.98 -14.42
C ILE A 20 31.15 -2.11 -15.52
N ILE A 21 30.37 -1.29 -16.22
CA ILE A 21 30.86 -0.37 -17.26
C ILE A 21 31.89 0.60 -16.67
N HIS A 22 31.66 1.10 -15.46
CA HIS A 22 32.59 2.00 -14.80
C HIS A 22 33.93 1.33 -14.48
N LEU A 23 33.90 0.09 -13.99
CA LEU A 23 35.09 -0.69 -13.67
C LEU A 23 35.90 -1.01 -14.93
N LEU A 24 35.22 -1.40 -16.01
CA LEU A 24 35.83 -1.65 -17.33
C LEU A 24 36.48 -0.39 -17.93
N ASN A 25 35.87 0.78 -17.74
CA ASN A 25 36.45 2.03 -18.22
C ASN A 25 37.73 2.42 -17.44
N LEU A 26 37.82 2.02 -16.17
CA LEU A 26 39.01 2.27 -15.34
C LEU A 26 40.22 1.45 -15.82
N LEU A 27 39.99 0.27 -16.39
CA LEU A 27 41.02 -0.63 -16.93
C LEU A 27 41.62 -0.14 -18.27
N ARG A 28 40.92 0.76 -18.98
CA ARG A 28 41.27 1.13 -20.36
C ARG A 28 42.15 2.36 -20.51
N HIS A 29 42.41 3.11 -19.43
CA HIS A 29 43.19 4.34 -19.51
C HIS A 29 44.70 4.08 -19.51
N ARG A 30 45.26 3.75 -20.69
CA ARG A 30 46.68 3.96 -20.96
C ARG A 30 46.90 5.38 -21.47
N THR A 31 47.42 6.25 -20.60
CA THR A 31 47.79 7.61 -20.97
C THR A 31 49.12 7.59 -21.73
N GLN A 32 49.14 7.99 -23.01
CA GLN A 32 50.39 8.29 -23.71
C GLN A 32 50.83 9.72 -23.38
N ALA A 33 52.06 9.89 -22.90
CA ALA A 33 52.61 11.20 -22.55
C ALA A 33 53.19 11.88 -23.80
N TRP A 34 52.53 12.93 -24.30
CA TRP A 34 53.05 13.80 -25.36
C TRP A 34 53.69 15.07 -24.75
N ALA A 35 54.87 15.45 -25.24
CA ALA A 35 55.77 16.42 -24.58
C ALA A 35 55.13 17.79 -24.25
N ALA A 36 54.20 18.29 -25.08
CA ALA A 36 53.56 19.59 -24.84
C ALA A 36 52.52 19.60 -23.70
N THR A 37 52.06 18.44 -23.22
CA THR A 37 51.01 18.37 -22.17
C THR A 37 51.50 18.61 -20.75
N ARG A 38 52.83 18.65 -20.51
CA ARG A 38 53.40 18.82 -19.16
C ARG A 38 53.05 20.17 -18.54
N PHE A 39 52.99 21.24 -19.33
CA PHE A 39 52.58 22.57 -18.87
C PHE A 39 51.08 22.65 -18.52
N LEU A 40 50.21 21.96 -19.28
CA LEU A 40 48.77 21.85 -19.02
C LEU A 40 48.45 21.01 -17.77
N LEU A 41 49.21 19.93 -17.52
CA LEU A 41 49.01 19.07 -16.34
C LEU A 41 49.37 19.78 -15.02
N GLN A 42 50.32 20.70 -15.04
CA GLN A 42 50.79 21.41 -13.85
C GLN A 42 49.73 22.39 -13.30
N ALA A 43 48.94 23.00 -14.19
CA ALA A 43 47.78 23.84 -13.82
C ALA A 43 46.56 23.02 -13.34
N ARG A 44 46.41 21.76 -13.79
CA ARG A 44 45.21 20.93 -13.53
C ARG A 44 45.23 20.17 -12.20
N LYS A 45 46.34 20.19 -11.45
CA LYS A 45 46.53 19.37 -10.24
C LYS A 45 45.55 19.68 -9.09
N SER A 46 45.01 20.90 -8.99
CA SER A 46 44.13 21.28 -7.86
C SER A 46 42.65 20.82 -8.02
N SER A 47 42.18 20.52 -9.23
CA SER A 47 40.76 20.20 -9.50
C SER A 47 40.42 18.70 -9.43
N SER A 48 41.40 17.85 -9.11
CA SER A 48 41.23 16.38 -9.20
C SER A 48 40.34 15.78 -8.10
N ARG A 49 40.30 16.37 -6.89
CA ARG A 49 39.54 15.81 -5.75
C ARG A 49 38.03 15.95 -5.94
N VAL A 50 37.56 17.15 -6.32
CA VAL A 50 36.13 17.41 -6.55
C VAL A 50 35.62 16.63 -7.77
N SER A 51 36.41 16.53 -8.84
CA SER A 51 36.05 15.74 -10.02
C SER A 51 35.92 14.24 -9.70
N LYS A 52 36.81 13.69 -8.86
CA LYS A 52 36.69 12.31 -8.37
C LYS A 52 35.42 12.13 -7.54
N LEU A 53 35.13 13.04 -6.61
CA LEU A 53 33.93 12.95 -5.76
C LEU A 53 32.64 13.01 -6.59
N LYS A 54 32.54 13.96 -7.52
CA LYS A 54 31.39 14.06 -8.45
C LYS A 54 31.20 12.77 -9.24
N ARG A 55 32.29 12.17 -9.75
CA ARG A 55 32.23 10.92 -10.51
C ARG A 55 31.70 9.75 -9.68
N TRP A 56 32.09 9.62 -8.41
CA TRP A 56 31.54 8.60 -7.50
C TRP A 56 30.07 8.88 -7.15
N LEU A 57 29.72 10.15 -6.92
CA LEU A 57 28.35 10.55 -6.61
C LEU A 57 27.40 10.27 -7.79
N THR A 58 27.81 10.60 -9.01
CA THR A 58 27.02 10.31 -10.22
C THR A 58 26.85 8.81 -10.45
N LEU A 59 27.88 8.00 -10.15
CA LEU A 59 27.76 6.54 -10.20
C LEU A 59 26.74 6.03 -9.18
N LEU A 60 26.82 6.51 -7.93
CA LEU A 60 25.91 6.14 -6.86
C LEU A 60 24.46 6.46 -7.23
N PHE A 61 24.17 7.70 -7.67
CA PHE A 61 22.83 8.09 -8.07
C PHE A 61 22.29 7.29 -9.26
N ARG A 62 23.16 6.90 -10.21
CA ARG A 62 22.74 6.09 -11.36
C ARG A 62 22.32 4.67 -10.96
N VAL A 63 23.08 4.06 -10.05
CA VAL A 63 22.74 2.74 -9.49
C VAL A 63 21.50 2.84 -8.61
N LEU A 64 21.41 3.86 -7.77
CA LEU A 64 20.27 4.08 -6.87
C LEU A 64 18.99 4.32 -7.67
N ALA A 65 19.02 5.09 -8.76
CA ALA A 65 17.87 5.30 -9.63
C ALA A 65 17.38 4.00 -10.26
N LEU A 66 18.29 3.17 -10.80
CA LEU A 66 17.92 1.87 -11.38
C LEU A 66 17.44 0.87 -10.32
N GLY A 67 18.08 0.85 -9.15
CA GLY A 67 17.70 0.02 -8.02
C GLY A 67 16.32 0.41 -7.46
N ALA A 68 16.06 1.71 -7.30
CA ALA A 68 14.77 2.23 -6.87
C ALA A 68 13.66 1.88 -7.88
N LEU A 69 13.95 1.96 -9.19
CA LEU A 69 13.01 1.57 -10.23
C LEU A 69 12.70 0.07 -10.16
N ALA A 70 13.71 -0.79 -10.06
CA ALA A 70 13.51 -2.23 -9.88
C ALA A 70 12.73 -2.57 -8.59
N PHE A 71 12.99 -1.83 -7.51
CA PHE A 71 12.29 -1.99 -6.23
C PHE A 71 10.82 -1.52 -6.30
N MET A 72 10.55 -0.45 -7.04
CA MET A 72 9.20 0.03 -7.29
C MET A 72 8.40 -0.97 -8.14
N LEU A 73 9.02 -1.55 -9.17
CA LEU A 73 8.40 -2.57 -10.02
C LEU A 73 8.13 -3.88 -9.27
N SER A 74 8.96 -4.25 -8.29
CA SER A 74 8.73 -5.48 -7.51
C SER A 74 7.57 -5.40 -6.51
N ARG A 75 7.00 -4.19 -6.32
CA ARG A 75 5.88 -3.89 -5.41
C ARG A 75 5.98 -4.70 -4.11
N PRO A 76 6.96 -4.38 -3.24
CA PRO A 76 7.13 -5.04 -1.95
C PRO A 76 5.86 -4.87 -1.11
N MET A 77 5.24 -5.98 -0.71
CA MET A 77 4.15 -5.93 0.25
C MET A 77 4.74 -5.92 1.66
N THR A 78 4.83 -4.73 2.26
CA THR A 78 5.15 -4.58 3.68
C THR A 78 3.86 -4.74 4.48
N GLY A 79 3.64 -5.93 5.07
CA GLY A 79 2.65 -6.09 6.14
C GLY A 79 2.96 -5.14 7.30
N GLY A 80 1.92 -4.69 7.99
CA GLY A 80 1.92 -3.56 8.94
C GLY A 80 3.16 -3.40 9.82
N ASP A 81 3.52 -2.13 10.05
CA ASP A 81 4.57 -1.64 10.96
C ASP A 81 6.03 -1.68 10.50
N SER A 82 6.29 -1.48 9.20
CA SER A 82 7.64 -1.12 8.73
C SER A 82 7.79 0.39 8.54
N LEU A 83 8.91 0.96 9.01
CA LEU A 83 9.33 2.35 8.80
C LEU A 83 9.39 2.79 7.32
N PHE A 84 9.35 1.84 6.38
CA PHE A 84 9.31 2.07 4.92
C PHE A 84 7.91 1.98 4.31
N SER A 85 6.85 1.86 5.11
CA SER A 85 5.46 1.91 4.64
C SER A 85 5.11 3.35 4.26
N LEU A 86 5.57 3.79 3.08
CA LEU A 86 5.30 5.12 2.53
C LEU A 86 3.82 5.31 2.14
N SER A 87 3.06 4.22 2.14
CA SER A 87 1.61 4.21 2.10
C SER A 87 1.13 3.34 3.26
N LYS A 88 0.54 3.95 4.31
CA LYS A 88 -0.53 3.23 5.02
C LYS A 88 -1.54 2.89 3.94
N GLY A 89 -1.46 1.69 3.39
CA GLY A 89 -2.33 1.25 2.30
C GLY A 89 -3.73 1.23 2.86
N SER A 90 -4.49 2.30 2.65
CA SER A 90 -5.91 2.31 2.91
C SER A 90 -6.50 1.17 2.08
N PRO A 91 -7.26 0.25 2.68
CA PRO A 91 -7.95 -0.76 1.89
C PRO A 91 -8.83 -0.05 0.87
N GLU A 92 -8.90 -0.55 -0.36
CA GLU A 92 -9.69 0.10 -1.41
C GLU A 92 -11.19 0.13 -1.07
N ALA A 93 -11.66 -0.95 -0.44
CA ALA A 93 -13.00 -1.06 0.08
C ALA A 93 -12.98 -1.75 1.46
N LEU A 94 -13.85 -1.29 2.35
CA LEU A 94 -14.14 -1.90 3.64
C LEU A 94 -15.58 -2.39 3.62
N ILE A 95 -15.77 -3.71 3.79
CA ILE A 95 -17.09 -4.34 3.80
C ILE A 95 -17.49 -4.67 5.23
N LEU A 96 -18.63 -4.16 5.66
CA LEU A 96 -19.33 -4.58 6.87
C LEU A 96 -20.37 -5.65 6.51
N VAL A 97 -20.18 -6.85 7.05
CA VAL A 97 -21.22 -7.89 7.02
C VAL A 97 -22.00 -7.80 8.33
N LEU A 98 -23.26 -7.37 8.25
CA LEU A 98 -24.09 -7.09 9.42
C LEU A 98 -25.18 -8.15 9.59
N ASP A 99 -25.16 -8.85 10.74
CA ASP A 99 -26.31 -9.65 11.17
C ASP A 99 -27.42 -8.71 11.68
N ARG A 100 -28.61 -8.82 11.08
CA ARG A 100 -29.83 -8.08 11.47
C ARG A 100 -30.95 -9.01 11.94
N SER A 101 -30.61 -10.22 12.36
CA SER A 101 -31.60 -11.13 12.92
C SER A 101 -32.19 -10.62 14.23
N ALA A 102 -33.38 -11.11 14.58
CA ALA A 102 -34.06 -10.74 15.84
C ALA A 102 -33.18 -10.91 17.10
N SER A 103 -32.19 -11.83 17.04
CA SER A 103 -31.24 -12.04 18.14
C SER A 103 -30.34 -10.83 18.44
N MET A 104 -30.11 -9.97 17.44
CA MET A 104 -29.23 -8.79 17.52
C MET A 104 -29.88 -7.60 18.23
N GLU A 105 -31.19 -7.63 18.44
CA GLU A 105 -31.92 -6.66 19.27
C GLU A 105 -31.90 -7.02 20.77
N THR A 106 -31.28 -8.16 21.12
CA THR A 106 -31.08 -8.53 22.53
C THR A 106 -30.11 -7.55 23.18
N ARG A 107 -30.40 -7.16 24.42
CA ARG A 107 -29.52 -6.36 25.28
C ARG A 107 -28.72 -7.26 26.19
N THR A 108 -27.50 -6.88 26.49
CA THR A 108 -26.67 -7.59 27.48
C THR A 108 -27.03 -7.08 28.86
N GLU A 109 -26.90 -7.91 29.90
CA GLU A 109 -27.19 -7.49 31.29
C GLU A 109 -26.38 -6.27 31.74
N THR A 110 -25.20 -6.06 31.12
CA THR A 110 -24.25 -4.99 31.46
C THR A 110 -24.39 -3.72 30.63
N ASP A 111 -25.08 -3.75 29.49
CA ASP A 111 -25.16 -2.62 28.55
C ASP A 111 -26.61 -2.40 28.11
N PRO A 112 -27.19 -1.19 28.29
CA PRO A 112 -28.55 -0.90 27.87
C PRO A 112 -28.75 -0.92 26.34
N ARG A 113 -27.67 -0.90 25.56
CA ARG A 113 -27.71 -0.90 24.09
C ARG A 113 -27.90 -2.30 23.53
N THR A 114 -28.43 -2.37 22.31
CA THR A 114 -28.59 -3.64 21.60
C THR A 114 -27.26 -4.14 21.05
N LYS A 115 -27.11 -5.45 20.85
CA LYS A 115 -25.90 -6.02 20.21
C LYS A 115 -25.62 -5.40 18.85
N ARG A 116 -26.67 -5.06 18.09
CA ARG A 116 -26.56 -4.33 16.82
C ARG A 116 -25.91 -2.97 17.01
N GLU A 117 -26.40 -2.15 17.92
CA GLU A 117 -25.85 -0.81 18.18
C GLU A 117 -24.37 -0.86 18.56
N ILE A 118 -23.98 -1.83 19.38
CA ILE A 118 -22.58 -2.07 19.77
C ILE A 118 -21.73 -2.43 18.54
N ALA A 119 -22.22 -3.31 17.67
CA ALA A 119 -21.52 -3.70 16.45
C ALA A 119 -21.34 -2.51 15.48
N LEU A 120 -22.36 -1.67 15.33
CA LEU A 120 -22.30 -0.46 14.50
C LEU A 120 -21.30 0.57 15.04
N GLU A 121 -21.22 0.74 16.35
CA GLU A 121 -20.21 1.62 16.97
C GLU A 121 -18.79 1.05 16.86
N ALA A 122 -18.63 -0.27 17.01
CA ALA A 122 -17.36 -0.94 16.80
C ALA A 122 -16.88 -0.75 15.35
N PHE A 123 -17.78 -0.88 14.38
CA PHE A 123 -17.48 -0.61 12.97
C PHE A 123 -17.10 0.85 12.74
N GLN A 124 -17.85 1.81 13.30
CA GLN A 124 -17.51 3.23 13.21
C GLN A 124 -16.11 3.50 13.76
N SER A 125 -15.76 2.88 14.90
CA SER A 125 -14.45 3.01 15.53
C SER A 125 -13.33 2.39 14.69
N PHE A 126 -13.63 1.26 14.05
CA PHE A 126 -12.72 0.54 13.17
C PHE A 126 -12.46 1.28 11.85
N ALA A 127 -13.47 1.91 11.27
CA ALA A 127 -13.36 2.60 9.97
C ALA A 127 -12.68 3.98 10.07
N LYS A 128 -12.65 4.62 11.25
CA LYS A 128 -12.03 5.95 11.48
C LYS A 128 -10.61 6.15 10.90
N PRO A 129 -9.68 5.17 10.95
CA PRO A 129 -8.35 5.33 10.38
C PRO A 129 -8.31 5.40 8.85
N TRP A 130 -9.39 5.01 8.16
CA TRP A 130 -9.46 4.89 6.71
C TRP A 130 -10.66 5.63 6.10
N PRO A 131 -10.67 6.97 6.15
CA PRO A 131 -11.78 7.77 5.62
C PRO A 131 -11.92 7.71 4.09
N GLU A 132 -10.84 7.40 3.38
CA GLU A 132 -10.80 7.35 1.90
C GLU A 132 -11.25 5.99 1.32
N SER A 133 -11.51 5.00 2.18
CA SER A 133 -11.91 3.66 1.75
C SER A 133 -13.39 3.62 1.40
N ARG A 134 -13.77 2.96 0.30
CA ARG A 134 -15.20 2.74 -0.01
C ARG A 134 -15.84 1.89 1.08
N LEU A 135 -16.84 2.42 1.79
CA LEU A 135 -17.57 1.65 2.80
C LEU A 135 -18.77 0.97 2.15
N VAL A 136 -18.83 -0.35 2.29
CA VAL A 136 -19.91 -1.18 1.77
C VAL A 136 -20.51 -1.96 2.92
N VAL A 137 -21.83 -2.02 3.00
CA VAL A 137 -22.55 -2.81 3.98
C VAL A 137 -23.39 -3.84 3.26
N ILE A 138 -23.30 -5.08 3.72
CA ILE A 138 -24.18 -6.16 3.29
C ILE A 138 -24.79 -6.73 4.56
N ASP A 139 -26.11 -6.68 4.64
CA ASP A 139 -26.85 -7.19 5.78
C ASP A 139 -27.43 -8.58 5.50
N SER A 140 -27.79 -9.28 6.58
CA SER A 140 -28.44 -10.60 6.46
C SER A 140 -29.87 -10.54 5.95
N ALA A 141 -30.53 -9.36 6.03
CA ALA A 141 -31.94 -9.18 5.71
C ALA A 141 -32.20 -8.83 4.24
N LEU A 142 -31.53 -7.81 3.69
CA LEU A 142 -31.68 -7.40 2.29
C LEU A 142 -30.68 -8.15 1.39
N ARG A 143 -29.49 -8.49 1.90
CA ARG A 143 -28.42 -9.20 1.17
C ARG A 143 -27.99 -8.48 -0.11
N GLU A 144 -28.18 -7.17 -0.15
CA GLU A 144 -27.76 -6.30 -1.24
C GLU A 144 -26.63 -5.39 -0.73
N PRO A 145 -25.59 -5.13 -1.54
CA PRO A 145 -24.53 -4.20 -1.18
C PRO A 145 -25.08 -2.77 -1.17
N PHE A 146 -24.99 -2.14 0.00
CA PHE A 146 -25.34 -0.74 0.22
C PHE A 146 -24.07 0.08 0.49
N PHE A 147 -23.94 1.23 -0.16
CA PHE A 147 -22.77 2.09 -0.05
C PHE A 147 -23.00 3.20 0.97
N ILE A 148 -21.98 3.48 1.77
CA ILE A 148 -21.98 4.62 2.68
C ILE A 148 -20.76 5.50 2.40
N ASP A 149 -20.97 6.82 2.41
CA ASP A 149 -19.89 7.79 2.24
C ASP A 149 -19.03 7.97 3.50
N ASP A 150 -19.61 7.79 4.69
CA ASP A 150 -18.92 7.93 5.98
C ASP A 150 -19.42 6.91 6.99
N ALA A 151 -18.52 6.42 7.85
CA ALA A 151 -18.84 5.49 8.92
C ALA A 151 -19.77 6.11 9.98
N ALA A 152 -19.85 7.45 10.06
CA ALA A 152 -20.80 8.14 10.91
C ALA A 152 -22.26 8.01 10.44
N SER A 153 -22.49 7.84 9.14
CA SER A 153 -23.85 7.75 8.57
C SER A 153 -24.60 6.49 9.00
N VAL A 154 -23.90 5.50 9.56
CA VAL A 154 -24.49 4.31 10.18
C VAL A 154 -25.53 4.66 11.27
N LYS A 155 -25.41 5.84 11.90
CA LYS A 155 -26.35 6.34 12.93
C LYS A 155 -27.46 7.24 12.37
N ASP A 156 -27.47 7.51 11.06
CA ASP A 156 -28.48 8.36 10.45
C ASP A 156 -29.87 7.69 10.49
N PRO A 157 -30.89 8.32 11.10
CA PRO A 157 -32.26 7.82 11.09
C PRO A 157 -32.82 7.56 9.68
N SER A 158 -32.34 8.29 8.66
CA SER A 158 -32.73 8.10 7.26
C SER A 158 -32.36 6.71 6.72
N LEU A 159 -31.29 6.12 7.26
CA LEU A 159 -30.78 4.80 6.89
C LEU A 159 -31.29 3.68 7.80
N SER A 160 -32.31 3.95 8.61
CA SER A 160 -32.97 2.95 9.47
C SER A 160 -33.49 1.73 8.70
N ARG A 161 -33.80 1.87 7.40
CA ARG A 161 -34.13 0.71 6.55
C ARG A 161 -32.99 -0.30 6.45
N TYR A 162 -31.74 0.17 6.42
CA TYR A 162 -30.53 -0.64 6.24
C TYR A 162 -29.85 -1.02 7.57
N PHE A 163 -29.96 -0.16 8.59
CA PHE A 163 -29.31 -0.37 9.90
C PHE A 163 -30.27 -0.65 11.05
N GLY A 164 -31.58 -0.57 10.84
CA GLY A 164 -32.58 -0.74 11.88
C GLY A 164 -32.86 -2.21 12.25
N PRO A 165 -33.71 -2.42 13.27
CA PRO A 165 -34.14 -3.75 13.68
C PRO A 165 -34.87 -4.47 12.54
N THR A 166 -34.81 -5.81 12.53
CA THR A 166 -35.54 -6.63 11.57
C THR A 166 -35.93 -7.96 12.21
N ASP A 167 -37.09 -8.48 11.85
CA ASP A 167 -37.63 -9.76 12.36
C ASP A 167 -37.20 -10.98 11.50
N THR A 168 -36.09 -10.86 10.76
CA THR A 168 -35.62 -11.92 9.85
C THR A 168 -34.71 -12.91 10.57
N ALA A 169 -34.57 -14.11 10.00
CA ALA A 169 -33.56 -15.07 10.45
C ALA A 169 -32.18 -14.71 9.89
N ALA A 170 -31.12 -15.05 10.62
CA ALA A 170 -29.75 -14.87 10.15
C ALA A 170 -29.41 -15.89 9.05
N ASP A 171 -28.79 -15.43 7.97
CA ASP A 171 -28.15 -16.27 6.95
C ASP A 171 -26.77 -15.70 6.64
N LEU A 172 -25.86 -15.83 7.60
CA LEU A 172 -24.47 -15.39 7.46
C LEU A 172 -23.74 -16.09 6.31
N PRO A 173 -23.90 -17.41 6.06
CA PRO A 173 -23.25 -18.06 4.93
C PRO A 173 -23.65 -17.45 3.59
N GLY A 174 -24.94 -17.26 3.34
CA GLY A 174 -25.43 -16.62 2.11
C GLY A 174 -24.94 -15.19 1.96
N THR A 175 -24.92 -14.44 3.06
CA THR A 175 -24.45 -13.04 3.09
C THR A 175 -22.95 -12.94 2.79
N LEU A 176 -22.13 -13.84 3.34
CA LEU A 176 -20.69 -13.91 3.09
C LEU A 176 -20.38 -14.30 1.63
N ILE A 177 -21.11 -15.27 1.08
CA ILE A 177 -20.96 -15.65 -0.33
C ILE A 177 -21.25 -14.44 -1.22
N LYS A 178 -22.31 -13.68 -0.93
CA LYS A 178 -22.64 -12.46 -1.69
C LYS A 178 -21.57 -11.39 -1.58
N ALA A 179 -20.97 -11.23 -0.39
CA ALA A 179 -19.86 -10.30 -0.18
C ALA A 179 -18.61 -10.69 -0.99
N ILE A 180 -18.30 -11.99 -1.06
CA ILE A 180 -17.18 -12.51 -1.86
C ILE A 180 -17.46 -12.35 -3.35
N GLU A 181 -18.69 -12.63 -3.80
CA GLU A 181 -19.10 -12.43 -5.19
C GLU A 181 -18.92 -10.96 -5.61
N TRP A 182 -19.41 -10.03 -4.78
CA TRP A 182 -19.24 -8.60 -5.02
C TRP A 182 -17.77 -8.16 -5.06
N LEU A 183 -16.94 -8.70 -4.16
CA LEU A 183 -15.50 -8.44 -4.15
C LEU A 183 -14.81 -8.91 -5.43
N ASN A 184 -15.21 -10.07 -5.98
CA ASN A 184 -14.63 -10.59 -7.22
C ASN A 184 -15.09 -9.79 -8.45
N ASP A 185 -16.31 -9.27 -8.45
CA ASP A 185 -16.84 -8.45 -9.55
C ASP A 185 -16.26 -7.03 -9.57
N THR A 186 -15.84 -6.52 -8.40
CA THR A 186 -15.43 -5.12 -8.21
C THR A 186 -13.93 -4.92 -7.97
N GLY A 187 -13.18 -5.99 -7.67
CA GLY A 187 -11.72 -5.96 -7.42
C GLY A 187 -10.88 -6.20 -8.67
#